data_AF-A0A316AG51-F1
#
_entry.id   AF-A0A316AG51-F1
#
_cell.length_a   1.000
_cell.length_b   1.000
_cell.length_c   1.000
_cell.angle_alpha   90.00
_cell.angle_beta   90.00
_cell.angle_gamma   90.00
#
_symmetry.space_group_name_H-M   'P 1'
#
loop_
_entity.id
_entity.type
_entity.pdbx_description
1 polymer ?
#
loop_
_entity_poly.entity_id
_entity_poly.type
_entity_poly.pdbx_seq_one_letter_code
_entity_poly.pdbx_strand_id
1 'polypeptide(L)'
;MPSLTSYSGSYITKVDSFLRVRETEDVLGKTLSTVFSNDGVNQISVFYPATTEEIAVVLPFENSISSENCTVSENATVDAQYGNILGAASISCALKSGRKYVAEYRKLSNNGWKTYRENIDGSYFSMTLSSNEKLNYLRIYPENAEAKSYIYDVYGMMIQHISETNLSTYYTYDSFGNLVESYNDDGMTFKSHHRELMNNDNNAEVNNVGK
;
A
#
# COMPACT_ATOMS: atom_id res chain seq x y z
N MET A 1 0.37 -0.18 37.15
CA MET A 1 1.13 -0.10 35.87
C MET A 1 1.00 1.31 35.35
N PRO A 2 2.07 1.95 34.83
CA PRO A 2 1.93 3.27 34.20
C PRO A 2 1.05 3.15 32.95
N SER A 3 0.27 4.18 32.65
CA SER A 3 -0.57 4.20 31.45
C SER A 3 0.30 4.26 30.19
N LEU A 4 -0.10 3.54 29.13
CA LEU A 4 0.55 3.52 27.81
C LEU A 4 0.72 4.92 27.15
N THR A 5 0.11 5.96 27.73
CA THR A 5 0.14 7.34 27.24
C THR A 5 1.39 8.14 27.62
N SER A 6 2.33 7.59 28.42
CA SER A 6 3.49 8.36 28.90
C SER A 6 4.72 8.37 27.98
N TYR A 7 4.63 7.77 26.78
CA TYR A 7 5.75 7.70 25.83
C TYR A 7 5.48 8.40 24.48
N SER A 8 4.46 9.25 24.39
CA SER A 8 4.20 10.06 23.19
C SER A 8 4.96 11.40 23.20
N GLY A 9 6.27 11.36 23.48
CA GLY A 9 7.13 12.54 23.39
C GLY A 9 7.70 12.70 21.98
N SER A 10 7.91 13.94 21.51
CA SER A 10 8.54 14.25 20.22
C SER A 10 9.93 13.62 20.02
N TYR A 11 10.54 13.13 21.11
CA TYR A 11 11.80 12.38 21.08
C TYR A 11 11.61 10.95 20.55
N ILE A 12 10.51 10.27 20.90
CA ILE A 12 10.23 8.90 20.46
C ILE A 12 9.84 8.89 18.97
N THR A 13 9.03 9.86 18.54
CA THR A 13 8.74 10.01 17.10
C THR A 13 10.01 10.29 16.28
N LYS A 14 10.98 11.00 16.85
CA LYS A 14 12.29 11.24 16.20
C LYS A 14 13.16 9.97 16.19
N VAL A 15 13.20 9.18 17.26
CA VAL A 15 13.92 7.90 17.30
C VAL A 15 13.33 6.91 16.30
N ASP A 16 12.01 6.78 16.24
CA ASP A 16 11.33 5.91 15.27
C ASP A 16 11.60 6.33 13.82
N SER A 17 11.70 7.64 13.56
CA SER A 17 12.10 8.16 12.25
C SER A 17 13.54 7.81 11.88
N PHE A 18 14.46 7.69 12.85
CA PHE A 18 15.84 7.26 12.61
C PHE A 18 16.00 5.75 12.40
N LEU A 19 15.08 4.94 12.91
CA LEU A 19 15.08 3.49 12.70
C LEU A 19 14.51 3.09 11.32
N ARG A 20 13.78 4.00 10.66
CA ARG A 20 13.22 3.78 9.32
C ARG A 20 14.23 4.19 8.26
N VAL A 21 15.03 3.22 7.84
CA VAL A 21 16.00 3.43 6.77
C VAL A 21 15.24 3.66 5.46
N ARG A 22 15.42 4.86 4.87
CA ARG A 22 14.82 5.22 3.58
C ARG A 22 15.64 4.73 2.40
N GLU A 23 16.96 4.72 2.53
CA GLU A 23 17.87 4.31 1.46
C GLU A 23 18.97 3.41 2.00
N THR A 24 19.23 2.32 1.29
CA THR A 24 20.38 1.45 1.52
C THR A 24 21.07 1.15 0.20
N GLU A 25 22.39 1.02 0.22
CA GLU A 25 23.16 0.61 -0.95
C GLU A 25 23.58 -0.85 -0.85
N ASP A 26 23.53 -1.57 -1.98
CA ASP A 26 24.13 -2.89 -2.09
C ASP A 26 25.66 -2.81 -2.23
N VAL A 27 26.32 -3.97 -2.28
CA VAL A 27 27.78 -4.06 -2.44
C VAL A 27 28.30 -3.52 -3.79
N LEU A 28 27.41 -3.27 -4.75
CA LEU A 28 27.70 -2.72 -6.07
C LEU A 28 27.33 -1.22 -6.19
N GLY A 29 26.90 -0.58 -5.08
CA GLY A 29 26.50 0.83 -5.05
C GLY A 29 25.11 1.10 -5.64
N LYS A 30 24.25 0.09 -5.76
CA LYS A 30 22.85 0.26 -6.19
C LYS A 30 21.97 0.58 -5.00
N THR A 31 21.19 1.65 -5.12
CA THR A 31 20.31 2.11 -4.04
C THR A 31 18.96 1.40 -4.06
N LEU A 32 18.56 0.88 -2.90
CA LEU A 32 17.20 0.48 -2.57
C LEU A 32 16.53 1.63 -1.82
N SER A 33 15.41 2.13 -2.35
CA SER A 33 14.62 3.18 -1.71
C SER A 33 13.32 2.64 -1.13
N THR A 34 12.98 3.07 0.08
CA THR A 34 11.73 2.76 0.77
C THR A 34 10.94 4.03 1.04
N VAL A 35 9.66 4.01 0.67
CA VAL A 35 8.68 5.04 1.00
C VAL A 35 7.73 4.51 2.07
N PHE A 36 7.43 5.36 3.04
CA PHE A 36 6.54 5.08 4.15
C PHE A 36 5.25 5.91 4.05
N SER A 37 4.22 5.50 4.78
CA SER A 37 2.98 6.25 4.98
C SER A 37 3.25 7.64 5.61
N ASN A 38 2.27 8.54 5.62
CA ASN A 38 2.44 9.91 6.17
C ASN A 38 2.75 9.93 7.68
N ASP A 39 2.22 8.97 8.44
CA ASP A 39 2.59 8.74 9.85
C ASP A 39 3.96 8.03 9.99
N GLY A 40 4.53 7.63 8.86
CA GLY A 40 5.74 6.87 8.66
C GLY A 40 5.62 5.38 9.04
N VAL A 41 4.51 4.92 9.60
CA VAL A 41 4.43 3.61 10.28
C VAL A 41 4.54 2.45 9.31
N ASN A 42 3.92 2.56 8.15
CA ASN A 42 3.77 1.48 7.19
C ASN A 42 4.67 1.71 5.98
N GLN A 43 5.38 0.68 5.54
CA GLN A 43 6.10 0.70 4.27
C GLN A 43 5.09 0.58 3.14
N ILE A 44 5.01 1.60 2.28
CA ILE A 44 4.02 1.67 1.20
C ILE A 44 4.65 1.45 -0.18
N SER A 45 5.95 1.65 -0.34
CA SER A 45 6.64 1.28 -1.59
C SER A 45 8.13 1.02 -1.40
N VAL A 46 8.66 0.17 -2.27
CA VAL A 46 10.07 -0.19 -2.36
C VAL A 46 10.51 -0.14 -3.82
N PHE A 47 11.65 0.49 -4.08
CA PHE A 47 12.19 0.69 -5.43
C PHE A 47 13.65 0.27 -5.50
N TYR A 48 14.02 -0.45 -6.56
CA TYR A 48 15.39 -0.92 -6.74
C TYR A 48 15.75 -1.19 -8.20
N PRO A 49 16.89 -0.67 -8.72
CA PRO A 49 17.73 0.36 -8.14
C PRO A 49 17.13 1.77 -8.37
N ALA A 50 16.87 2.52 -7.31
CA ALA A 50 16.44 3.92 -7.40
C ALA A 50 16.72 4.66 -6.10
N THR A 51 17.00 5.96 -6.20
CA THR A 51 17.03 6.89 -5.06
C THR A 51 15.66 7.52 -4.83
N THR A 52 15.44 8.09 -3.65
CA THR A 52 14.25 8.85 -3.26
C THR A 52 14.02 10.07 -4.14
N GLU A 53 15.09 10.67 -4.71
CA GLU A 53 14.97 11.76 -5.70
C GLU A 53 14.52 11.30 -7.09
N GLU A 54 14.64 10.00 -7.38
CA GLU A 54 14.33 9.39 -8.68
C GLU A 54 12.98 8.67 -8.68
N ILE A 55 12.23 8.72 -7.59
CA ILE A 55 10.91 8.10 -7.50
C ILE A 55 9.86 9.16 -7.23
N ALA A 56 8.63 8.85 -7.59
CA ALA A 56 7.48 9.59 -7.11
C ALA A 56 6.34 8.61 -6.86
N VAL A 57 5.55 8.84 -5.83
CA VAL A 57 4.47 7.91 -5.49
C VAL A 57 3.26 8.67 -4.94
N VAL A 58 2.08 8.16 -5.23
CA VAL A 58 0.83 8.55 -4.60
C VAL A 58 0.06 7.28 -4.29
N LEU A 59 -0.09 6.99 -3.00
CA LEU A 59 -0.83 5.84 -2.50
C LEU A 59 -1.86 6.26 -1.46
N PRO A 60 -3.07 5.72 -1.51
CA PRO A 60 -4.00 5.82 -0.40
C PRO A 60 -3.46 5.04 0.80
N PHE A 61 -3.64 5.59 1.98
CA PHE A 61 -3.29 4.98 3.25
C PHE A 61 -4.34 5.38 4.29
N GLU A 62 -5.08 4.41 4.80
CA GLU A 62 -6.23 4.65 5.67
C GLU A 62 -7.22 5.62 5.00
N ASN A 63 -7.48 6.77 5.63
CA ASN A 63 -8.31 7.87 5.13
C ASN A 63 -7.47 9.04 4.58
N SER A 64 -6.18 8.83 4.35
CA SER A 64 -5.21 9.83 3.94
C SER A 64 -4.51 9.43 2.64
N ILE A 65 -3.85 10.38 1.99
CA ILE A 65 -3.06 10.14 0.79
C ILE A 65 -1.60 10.31 1.16
N SER A 66 -0.83 9.23 1.06
CA SER A 66 0.62 9.28 1.22
C SER A 66 1.27 9.56 -0.13
N SER A 67 2.17 10.54 -0.18
CA SER A 67 2.88 10.85 -1.41
C SER A 67 4.36 11.15 -1.17
N GLU A 68 5.18 10.82 -2.17
CA GLU A 68 6.59 11.22 -2.26
C GLU A 68 6.79 11.93 -3.60
N ASN A 69 7.44 13.10 -3.58
CA ASN A 69 7.71 13.95 -4.75
C ASN A 69 6.49 14.30 -5.60
N CYS A 70 5.28 14.11 -5.07
CA CYS A 70 4.02 14.46 -5.70
C CYS A 70 3.19 15.36 -4.80
N THR A 71 2.57 16.35 -5.42
CA THR A 71 1.51 17.18 -4.84
C THR A 71 0.17 16.67 -5.33
N VAL A 72 -0.76 16.43 -4.40
CA VAL A 72 -2.14 16.06 -4.66
C VAL A 72 -3.04 17.20 -4.20
N SER A 73 -4.04 17.59 -5.00
CA SER A 73 -4.93 18.71 -4.65
C SER A 73 -5.74 18.44 -3.37
N GLU A 74 -6.01 19.50 -2.61
CA GLU A 74 -6.61 19.44 -1.26
C GLU A 74 -8.04 18.86 -1.23
N ASN A 75 -8.73 18.88 -2.36
CA ASN A 75 -10.08 18.33 -2.50
C ASN A 75 -10.08 16.82 -2.78
N ALA A 76 -8.92 16.18 -2.92
CA ALA A 76 -8.82 14.73 -3.06
C ALA A 76 -9.15 14.04 -1.74
N THR A 77 -9.94 12.97 -1.80
CA THR A 77 -10.34 12.18 -0.63
C THR A 77 -10.03 10.70 -0.87
N VAL A 78 -10.09 9.87 0.17
CA VAL A 78 -9.87 8.43 0.05
C VAL A 78 -11.14 7.66 0.41
N ASP A 79 -11.49 6.69 -0.43
CA ASP A 79 -12.49 5.66 -0.15
C ASP A 79 -11.92 4.64 0.85
N ALA A 80 -12.32 4.77 2.13
CA ALA A 80 -11.82 3.93 3.22
C ALA A 80 -12.03 2.42 3.00
N GLN A 81 -13.02 2.02 2.19
CA GLN A 81 -13.33 0.61 1.97
C GLN A 81 -12.35 -0.06 0.99
N TYR A 82 -11.87 0.69 0.01
CA TYR A 82 -11.11 0.12 -1.12
C TYR A 82 -9.75 0.77 -1.32
N GLY A 83 -9.40 1.80 -0.54
CA GLY A 83 -8.18 2.57 -0.71
C GLY A 83 -8.13 3.17 -2.11
N ASN A 84 -9.09 4.04 -2.44
CA ASN A 84 -9.11 4.74 -3.74
C ASN A 84 -9.13 6.24 -3.54
N ILE A 85 -8.30 6.95 -4.27
CA ILE A 85 -8.29 8.40 -4.32
C ILE A 85 -9.44 8.87 -5.21
N LEU A 86 -10.28 9.73 -4.65
CA LEU A 86 -11.53 10.24 -5.23
C LEU A 86 -11.52 11.77 -5.32
N GLY A 87 -12.49 12.30 -6.07
CA GLY A 87 -12.70 13.74 -6.25
C GLY A 87 -12.01 14.27 -7.50
N ALA A 88 -12.27 15.53 -7.83
CA ALA A 88 -11.59 16.21 -8.94
C ALA A 88 -10.14 16.52 -8.53
N ALA A 89 -9.29 15.49 -8.49
CA ALA A 89 -7.94 15.59 -7.99
C ALA A 89 -6.95 15.98 -9.10
N SER A 90 -6.10 16.96 -8.84
CA SER A 90 -4.93 17.23 -9.67
C SER A 90 -3.69 16.68 -8.98
N ILE A 91 -2.91 15.90 -9.71
CA ILE A 91 -1.68 15.27 -9.22
C ILE A 91 -0.53 15.79 -10.08
N SER A 92 0.52 16.29 -9.42
CA SER A 92 1.74 16.76 -10.07
C SER A 92 2.94 16.19 -9.35
N CYS A 93 3.81 15.48 -10.07
CA CYS A 93 5.00 14.84 -9.54
C CYS A 93 6.25 15.44 -10.16
N ALA A 94 7.21 15.82 -9.32
CA ALA A 94 8.52 16.31 -9.73
C ALA A 94 9.48 15.12 -9.90
N LEU A 95 10.27 15.14 -10.97
CA LEU A 95 11.24 14.09 -11.28
C LEU A 95 12.60 14.74 -11.57
N LYS A 96 13.67 14.02 -11.21
CA LYS A 96 15.03 14.44 -11.53
C LYS A 96 15.25 14.45 -13.04
N SER A 97 15.83 15.53 -13.57
CA SER A 97 16.08 15.65 -15.01
C SER A 97 17.19 14.71 -15.49
N GLY A 98 17.18 14.38 -16.80
CA GLY A 98 18.23 13.55 -17.41
C GLY A 98 18.09 12.04 -17.20
N ARG A 99 16.93 11.60 -16.71
CA ARG A 99 16.56 10.19 -16.55
C ARG A 99 15.30 9.88 -17.34
N LYS A 100 15.13 8.60 -17.68
CA LYS A 100 13.90 8.07 -18.23
C LYS A 100 13.12 7.38 -17.12
N TYR A 101 11.84 7.66 -17.06
CA TYR A 101 10.94 7.11 -16.05
C TYR A 101 9.80 6.35 -16.69
N VAL A 102 9.20 5.50 -15.89
CA VAL A 102 7.91 4.88 -16.17
C VAL A 102 6.94 5.33 -15.08
N ALA A 103 5.82 5.92 -15.47
CA ALA A 103 4.67 6.10 -14.60
C ALA A 103 3.72 4.93 -14.75
N GLU A 104 3.44 4.24 -13.65
CA GLU A 104 2.44 3.18 -13.57
C GLU A 104 1.34 3.58 -12.62
N TYR A 105 0.10 3.45 -13.07
CA TYR A 105 -1.05 3.77 -12.26
C TYR A 105 -2.29 2.99 -12.69
N ARG A 106 -3.17 2.72 -11.71
CA ARG A 106 -4.46 2.08 -11.96
C ARG A 106 -5.59 3.08 -11.73
N LYS A 107 -6.37 3.35 -12.77
CA LYS A 107 -7.47 4.32 -12.75
C LYS A 107 -8.80 3.67 -13.15
N LEU A 108 -9.85 3.94 -12.39
CA LEU A 108 -11.23 3.66 -12.75
C LEU A 108 -11.76 4.79 -13.62
N SER A 109 -12.36 4.43 -14.75
CA SER A 109 -13.12 5.33 -15.61
C SER A 109 -14.50 4.72 -15.89
N ASN A 110 -15.30 5.37 -16.73
CA ASN A 110 -16.58 4.82 -17.19
C ASN A 110 -16.47 3.41 -17.79
N ASN A 111 -15.29 3.04 -18.31
CA ASN A 111 -15.03 1.75 -18.94
C ASN A 111 -14.41 0.72 -17.98
N GLY A 112 -14.54 0.93 -16.67
CA GLY A 112 -13.97 0.06 -15.64
C GLY A 112 -12.51 0.40 -15.31
N TRP A 113 -11.91 -0.47 -14.50
CA TRP A 113 -10.53 -0.35 -14.03
C TRP A 113 -9.56 -0.62 -15.17
N LYS A 114 -8.59 0.27 -15.35
CA LYS A 114 -7.48 0.09 -16.29
C LYS A 114 -6.15 0.45 -15.65
N THR A 115 -5.14 -0.32 -16.00
CA THR A 115 -3.76 -0.05 -15.63
C THR A 115 -3.06 0.65 -16.79
N TYR A 116 -2.37 1.74 -16.49
CA TYR A 116 -1.65 2.57 -17.43
C TYR A 116 -0.16 2.47 -17.11
N ARG A 117 0.64 2.51 -18.17
CA ARG A 117 2.11 2.50 -18.12
C ARG A 117 2.61 3.48 -19.16
N GLU A 118 3.19 4.59 -18.72
CA GLU A 118 3.61 5.70 -19.58
C GLU A 118 5.10 5.97 -19.42
N ASN A 119 5.82 6.08 -20.53
CA ASN A 119 7.22 6.47 -20.53
C ASN A 119 7.34 7.98 -20.43
N ILE A 120 8.24 8.46 -19.57
CA ILE A 120 8.47 9.88 -19.31
C ILE A 120 9.94 10.18 -19.57
N ASP A 121 10.19 11.05 -20.54
CA ASP A 121 11.52 11.59 -20.86
C ASP A 121 11.71 13.02 -20.28
N GLY A 122 10.83 13.43 -19.36
CA GLY A 122 10.80 14.77 -18.77
C GLY A 122 11.10 14.80 -17.27
N SER A 123 11.10 16.00 -16.69
CA SER A 123 11.32 16.24 -15.26
C SER A 123 10.03 16.37 -14.44
N TYR A 124 8.89 16.02 -15.03
CA TYR A 124 7.60 16.11 -14.36
C TYR A 124 6.58 15.14 -14.95
N PHE A 125 5.59 14.79 -14.14
CA PHE A 125 4.39 14.06 -14.54
C PHE A 125 3.17 14.76 -13.96
N SER A 126 2.08 14.86 -14.71
CA SER A 126 0.84 15.45 -14.21
C SER A 126 -0.38 14.73 -14.74
N MET A 127 -1.40 14.58 -13.89
CA MET A 127 -2.71 14.11 -14.31
C MET A 127 -3.83 14.82 -13.52
N THR A 128 -5.03 14.76 -14.09
CA THR A 128 -6.25 15.21 -13.42
C THR A 128 -7.27 14.09 -13.46
N LEU A 129 -7.91 13.84 -12.32
CA LEU A 129 -9.06 12.96 -12.20
C LEU A 129 -10.34 13.79 -12.36
N SER A 130 -11.25 13.31 -13.19
CA SER A 130 -12.62 13.84 -13.22
C SER A 130 -13.41 13.34 -12.01
N SER A 131 -14.57 13.95 -11.71
CA SER A 131 -15.38 13.61 -10.53
C SER A 131 -15.86 12.16 -10.47
N ASN A 132 -15.95 11.48 -11.61
CA ASN A 132 -16.33 10.07 -11.75
C ASN A 132 -15.13 9.11 -11.86
N GLU A 133 -13.92 9.63 -11.92
CA GLU A 133 -12.71 8.81 -11.98
C GLU A 133 -12.18 8.53 -10.57
N LYS A 134 -11.55 7.37 -10.40
CA LYS A 134 -10.88 6.99 -9.15
C LYS A 134 -9.47 6.56 -9.46
N LEU A 135 -8.51 6.93 -8.63
CA LEU A 135 -7.13 6.45 -8.74
C LEU A 135 -6.85 5.47 -7.60
N ASN A 136 -6.37 4.28 -7.92
CA ASN A 136 -6.03 3.27 -6.92
C ASN A 136 -4.57 3.44 -6.45
N TYR A 137 -3.64 3.62 -7.38
CA TYR A 137 -2.25 3.98 -7.07
C TYR A 137 -1.60 4.74 -8.23
N LEU A 138 -0.54 5.49 -7.94
CA LEU A 138 0.44 5.99 -8.90
C LEU A 138 1.85 5.77 -8.34
N ARG A 139 2.73 5.18 -9.15
CA ARG A 139 4.17 5.05 -8.87
C ARG A 139 4.96 5.44 -10.11
N ILE A 140 6.03 6.21 -9.91
CA ILE A 140 6.94 6.65 -10.95
C ILE A 140 8.34 6.30 -10.51
N TYR A 141 9.09 5.65 -11.39
CA TYR A 141 10.43 5.14 -11.09
C TYR A 141 11.26 5.01 -12.37
N PRO A 142 12.60 4.96 -12.26
CA PRO A 142 13.46 4.84 -13.44
C PRO A 142 13.10 3.61 -14.28
N GLU A 143 13.22 3.71 -15.61
CA GLU A 143 12.88 2.61 -16.54
C GLU A 143 13.64 1.31 -16.23
N ASN A 144 14.83 1.41 -15.64
CA ASN A 144 15.68 0.29 -15.27
C ASN A 144 15.49 -0.16 -13.80
N ALA A 145 14.46 0.33 -13.11
CA ALA A 145 14.15 -0.01 -11.73
C ALA A 145 12.91 -0.91 -11.64
N GLU A 146 12.89 -1.72 -10.58
CA GLU A 146 11.73 -2.49 -10.14
C GLU A 146 11.02 -1.75 -9.01
N ALA A 147 9.71 -1.95 -8.90
CA ALA A 147 8.87 -1.29 -7.90
C ALA A 147 7.89 -2.27 -7.27
N LYS A 148 7.75 -2.23 -5.95
CA LYS A 148 6.70 -2.91 -5.19
C LYS A 148 5.95 -1.89 -4.37
N SER A 149 4.64 -2.03 -4.27
CA SER A 149 3.79 -1.10 -3.52
C SER A 149 2.77 -1.86 -2.67
N TYR A 150 2.41 -1.25 -1.54
CA TYR A 150 1.55 -1.84 -0.52
C TYR A 150 0.54 -0.78 -0.07
N ILE A 151 -0.73 -1.17 0.00
CA ILE A 151 -1.82 -0.32 0.49
C ILE A 151 -2.42 -1.00 1.71
N TYR A 152 -2.68 -0.18 2.73
CA TYR A 152 -3.17 -0.62 4.03
C TYR A 152 -4.49 0.06 4.36
N ASP A 153 -5.34 -0.66 5.11
CA ASP A 153 -6.55 -0.11 5.69
C ASP A 153 -6.29 0.67 6.99
N VAL A 154 -7.38 1.18 7.58
CA VAL A 154 -7.40 1.95 8.85
C VAL A 154 -6.91 1.18 10.08
N TYR A 155 -6.73 -0.13 9.98
CA TYR A 155 -6.24 -0.98 11.05
C TYR A 155 -4.78 -1.42 10.81
N GLY A 156 -4.14 -0.93 9.75
CA GLY A 156 -2.80 -1.32 9.35
C GLY A 156 -2.73 -2.70 8.69
N MET A 157 -3.86 -3.25 8.24
CA MET A 157 -3.88 -4.52 7.50
C MET A 157 -3.63 -4.25 6.01
N MET A 158 -2.76 -5.04 5.39
CA MET A 158 -2.42 -4.89 3.97
C MET A 158 -3.58 -5.38 3.10
N ILE A 159 -4.29 -4.46 2.44
CA ILE A 159 -5.43 -4.80 1.57
C ILE A 159 -5.04 -4.96 0.11
N GLN A 160 -3.85 -4.47 -0.28
CA GLN A 160 -3.35 -4.63 -1.64
C GLN A 160 -1.82 -4.65 -1.68
N HIS A 161 -1.29 -5.53 -2.54
CA HIS A 161 0.12 -5.59 -2.93
C HIS A 161 0.22 -5.49 -4.45
N ILE A 162 1.07 -4.59 -4.94
CA ILE A 162 1.38 -4.44 -6.36
C ILE A 162 2.83 -4.88 -6.57
N SER A 163 3.00 -5.95 -7.35
CA SER A 163 4.30 -6.53 -7.66
C SER A 163 5.10 -5.72 -8.69
N GLU A 164 6.35 -6.13 -8.89
CA GLU A 164 7.28 -5.63 -9.91
C GLU A 164 6.78 -5.85 -11.35
N THR A 165 5.91 -6.85 -11.56
CA THR A 165 5.29 -7.12 -12.86
C THR A 165 3.94 -6.42 -13.03
N ASN A 166 3.60 -5.53 -12.10
CA ASN A 166 2.36 -4.74 -12.10
C ASN A 166 1.07 -5.58 -11.93
N LEU A 167 1.21 -6.82 -11.44
CA LEU A 167 0.09 -7.63 -10.99
C LEU A 167 -0.30 -7.20 -9.58
N SER A 168 -1.57 -6.80 -9.39
CA SER A 168 -2.12 -6.51 -8.07
C SER A 168 -2.69 -7.77 -7.43
N THR A 169 -2.41 -7.96 -6.15
CA THR A 169 -3.07 -8.94 -5.28
C THR A 169 -3.81 -8.19 -4.18
N TYR A 170 -5.07 -8.53 -3.98
CA TYR A 170 -5.99 -7.95 -3.01
C TYR A 170 -6.21 -8.92 -1.85
N TYR A 171 -6.47 -8.36 -0.67
CA TYR A 171 -6.70 -9.12 0.55
C TYR A 171 -7.94 -8.59 1.27
N THR A 172 -8.79 -9.52 1.72
CA THR A 172 -9.99 -9.24 2.50
C THR A 172 -9.88 -9.93 3.86
N TYR A 173 -10.15 -9.17 4.92
CA TYR A 173 -10.11 -9.65 6.30
C TYR A 173 -11.50 -9.68 6.92
N ASP A 174 -11.71 -10.56 7.90
CA ASP A 174 -12.88 -10.51 8.77
C ASP A 174 -12.74 -9.43 9.85
N SER A 175 -13.79 -9.26 10.68
CA SER A 175 -13.78 -8.28 11.78
C SER A 175 -12.76 -8.56 12.88
N PHE A 176 -12.15 -9.74 12.90
CA PHE A 176 -11.13 -10.14 13.86
C PHE A 176 -9.71 -10.07 13.27
N GLY A 177 -9.58 -9.65 12.01
CA GLY A 177 -8.30 -9.50 11.31
C GLY A 177 -7.78 -10.80 10.68
N ASN A 178 -8.61 -11.84 10.54
CA ASN A 178 -8.20 -13.05 9.83
C ASN A 178 -8.38 -12.88 8.32
N LEU A 179 -7.41 -13.34 7.53
CA LEU A 179 -7.50 -13.34 6.07
C LEU A 179 -8.60 -14.32 5.61
N VAL A 180 -9.61 -13.79 4.91
CA VAL A 180 -10.75 -14.55 4.39
C VAL A 180 -10.59 -14.85 2.91
N GLU A 181 -10.11 -13.88 2.13
CA GLU A 181 -10.01 -13.99 0.69
C GLU A 181 -8.80 -13.22 0.18
N SER A 182 -8.16 -13.76 -0.86
CA SER A 182 -7.21 -13.02 -1.68
C SER A 182 -7.51 -13.26 -3.15
N TYR A 183 -7.41 -12.22 -3.96
CA TYR A 183 -7.61 -12.33 -5.41
C TYR A 183 -6.65 -11.43 -6.17
N ASN A 184 -6.41 -11.71 -7.45
CA ASN A 184 -5.54 -10.88 -8.29
C ASN A 184 -6.29 -10.29 -9.49
N ASP A 185 -5.60 -9.43 -10.25
CA ASP A 185 -6.17 -8.80 -11.45
C ASP A 185 -6.56 -9.79 -12.56
N ASP A 186 -5.96 -10.99 -12.57
CA ASP A 186 -6.29 -12.07 -13.51
C ASP A 186 -7.53 -12.89 -13.08
N GLY A 187 -8.14 -12.55 -11.95
CA GLY A 187 -9.33 -13.22 -11.42
C GLY A 187 -9.03 -14.52 -10.67
N MET A 188 -7.77 -14.88 -10.45
CA MET A 188 -7.45 -15.98 -9.53
C MET A 188 -7.84 -15.59 -8.12
N THR A 189 -8.60 -16.46 -7.46
CA THR A 189 -9.14 -16.22 -6.11
C THR A 189 -8.80 -17.39 -5.21
N PHE A 190 -8.35 -17.10 -3.99
CA PHE A 190 -8.10 -18.06 -2.93
C PHE A 190 -8.94 -17.67 -1.71
N LYS A 191 -9.72 -18.62 -1.16
CA LYS A 191 -10.56 -18.41 0.02
C LYS A 191 -10.05 -19.28 1.16
N SER A 192 -9.84 -18.66 2.31
CA SER A 192 -9.48 -19.36 3.54
C SER A 192 -10.74 -19.73 4.30
N HIS A 193 -10.88 -21.00 4.68
CA HIS A 193 -11.89 -21.45 5.63
C HIS A 193 -11.20 -21.77 6.94
N HIS A 194 -11.33 -20.89 7.94
CA HIS A 194 -10.89 -21.20 9.30
C HIS A 194 -11.90 -22.18 9.92
N ARG A 195 -11.47 -23.42 10.16
CA ARG A 195 -12.28 -24.43 10.85
C ARG A 195 -11.78 -24.54 12.28
N GLU A 196 -12.49 -23.90 13.21
CA GLU A 196 -12.27 -24.14 14.63
C GLU A 196 -12.72 -25.57 14.95
N LEU A 197 -11.78 -26.45 15.25
CA LEU A 197 -12.09 -27.75 15.85
C LEU A 197 -12.45 -27.48 17.31
N MET A 198 -13.76 -27.42 17.62
CA MET A 198 -14.20 -27.54 19.00
C MET A 198 -13.76 -28.91 19.52
N ASN A 199 -12.84 -28.94 20.48
CA ASN A 199 -12.47 -30.14 21.20
C ASN A 199 -13.65 -30.52 22.09
N ASN A 200 -14.58 -31.31 21.55
CA ASN A 200 -15.73 -31.78 22.30
C ASN A 200 -15.30 -32.97 23.17
N ASP A 201 -14.58 -32.68 24.25
CA ASP A 201 -14.28 -33.63 25.33
C ASP A 201 -15.56 -33.92 26.12
N ASN A 202 -16.55 -34.52 25.47
CA ASN A 202 -17.66 -35.18 26.15
C ASN A 202 -17.16 -36.53 26.68
N ASN A 203 -16.44 -36.50 27.79
CA ASN A 203 -16.34 -37.64 28.70
C ASN A 203 -17.73 -37.91 29.28
N ALA A 204 -18.54 -38.66 28.52
CA ALA A 204 -19.71 -39.33 29.07
C ALA A 204 -19.22 -40.55 29.86
N GLU A 205 -19.04 -40.37 31.16
CA GLU A 205 -18.90 -41.48 32.10
C GLU A 205 -20.08 -42.44 31.94
N VAL A 206 -19.80 -43.65 31.44
CA VAL A 206 -20.72 -44.78 31.46
C VAL A 206 -20.76 -45.31 32.90
N ASN A 207 -21.65 -44.78 33.73
CA ASN A 207 -22.00 -45.42 35.00
C ASN A 207 -23.25 -46.28 34.83
N ASN A 208 -22.97 -47.56 34.63
CA ASN A 208 -23.91 -48.67 34.56
C ASN A 208 -24.47 -48.93 35.97
N VAL A 209 -25.74 -48.59 36.23
CA VAL A 209 -26.42 -48.98 37.48
C VAL A 209 -27.35 -50.15 37.18
N GLY A 210 -26.91 -51.33 37.62
CA GLY A 210 -27.68 -52.57 37.51
C GLY A 210 -28.96 -52.56 38.37
N LYS A 211 -29.97 -53.27 37.86
CA LYS A 211 -30.97 -54.02 38.64
C LYS A 211 -31.32 -55.29 37.86
#